data_AF-A0A9N8DNI4-F1
#
_entry.id   AF-A0A9N8DNI4-F1
#
_cell.length_a   1.000
_cell.length_b   1.000
_cell.length_c   1.000
_cell.angle_alpha   90.00
_cell.angle_beta   90.00
_cell.angle_gamma   90.00
#
_symmetry.space_group_name_H-M   'P 1'
#
loop_
_entity.id
_entity.type
_entity.pdbx_description
1 polymer ?
#
loop_
_entity_poly.entity_id
_entity_poly.type
_entity_poly.pdbx_seq_one_letter_code
_entity_poly.pdbx_strand_id
1 'polypeptide(L)'
;MRILLLSALLSSALAFQAPAHPQFRPTALNAQNGPSLLDSITSPFSKTTKDEAAVTSTPTLTQKEQLPEMSLEFLDDQEESPSSSFSYATFAQENPFANNIMIATFKTAAADLLAQTVIAQTPLDAIDWQRSFLFCAFGATYLGGFQYLYQVNIFKKLFDVDKFTSQSWGDKLQDKEGLKALAAQTALDLGVLTAIYLPTFYIFKASVFTGSLDPSVWVHTGIDNYQTNFAKDEFDLIRVWLPADLVCFSVPLYLRLPVRHVVSFVWTAYLSFSRGGH
;
A
#
# COMPACT_ATOMS: atom_id res chain seq x y z
N MET A 1 19.09 12.64 18.30
CA MET A 1 18.97 12.15 16.91
C MET A 1 17.53 11.83 16.46
N ARG A 2 16.62 11.40 17.35
CA ARG A 2 15.21 11.08 17.00
C ARG A 2 14.32 12.29 16.66
N ILE A 3 14.63 13.49 17.15
CA ILE A 3 13.84 14.72 16.88
C ILE A 3 14.20 15.35 15.52
N LEU A 4 15.43 15.15 15.04
CA LEU A 4 15.93 15.76 13.79
C LEU A 4 15.35 15.11 12.53
N LEU A 5 15.00 13.81 12.59
CA LEU A 5 14.40 13.13 11.45
C LEU A 5 12.93 13.55 11.25
N LEU A 6 12.20 13.79 12.34
CA LEU A 6 10.84 14.33 12.28
C LEU A 6 10.84 15.78 11.76
N SER A 7 11.78 16.63 12.20
CA SER A 7 11.81 18.02 11.73
C SER A 7 12.14 18.11 10.24
N ALA A 8 13.04 17.26 9.72
CA ALA A 8 13.38 17.23 8.30
C ALA A 8 12.19 16.79 7.42
N LEU A 9 11.38 15.84 7.88
CA LEU A 9 10.18 15.39 7.16
C LEU A 9 9.05 16.43 7.18
N LEU A 10 8.90 17.19 8.28
CA LEU A 10 7.95 18.30 8.38
C LEU A 10 8.35 19.51 7.51
N SER A 11 9.64 19.84 7.41
CA SER A 11 10.11 20.96 6.58
C SER A 11 9.87 20.75 5.08
N SER A 12 9.90 19.50 4.60
CA SER A 12 9.61 19.21 3.18
C SER A 12 8.12 19.30 2.82
N ALA A 13 7.21 19.10 3.78
CA ALA A 13 5.77 19.22 3.55
C ALA A 13 5.28 20.68 3.46
N LEU A 14 6.03 21.63 4.02
CA LEU A 14 5.69 23.06 4.06
C LEU A 14 5.95 23.81 2.74
N ALA A 15 6.58 23.19 1.75
CA ALA A 15 6.93 23.85 0.49
C ALA A 15 5.82 23.86 -0.58
N PHE A 16 4.64 23.31 -0.29
CA PHE A 16 3.53 23.21 -1.26
C PHE A 16 2.32 24.01 -0.78
N GLN A 17 2.25 25.28 -1.19
CA GLN A 17 1.19 26.21 -0.82
C GLN A 17 0.03 26.10 -1.82
N ALA A 18 -1.09 25.49 -1.42
CA ALA A 18 -2.32 25.51 -2.20
C ALA A 18 -3.15 26.78 -1.87
N PRO A 19 -3.85 27.38 -2.85
CA PRO A 19 -4.68 28.56 -2.63
C PRO A 19 -5.94 28.23 -1.81
N ALA A 20 -6.32 29.15 -0.93
CA ALA A 20 -7.49 29.03 -0.04
C ALA A 20 -8.80 29.07 -0.83
N HIS A 21 -9.62 28.01 -0.73
CA HIS A 21 -11.01 27.98 -1.21
C HIS A 21 -12.00 28.36 -0.08
N PRO A 22 -13.16 28.97 -0.44
CA PRO A 22 -14.14 29.47 0.52
C PRO A 22 -14.90 28.35 1.24
N GLN A 23 -15.17 28.56 2.53
CA GLN A 23 -15.81 27.60 3.43
C GLN A 23 -17.28 27.31 3.07
N PHE A 24 -17.62 26.03 2.97
CA PHE A 24 -18.98 25.54 2.79
C PHE A 24 -19.65 25.30 4.15
N ARG A 25 -20.85 25.84 4.36
CA ARG A 25 -21.67 25.64 5.57
C ARG A 25 -22.49 24.35 5.44
N PRO A 26 -22.46 23.41 6.39
CA PRO A 26 -23.31 22.23 6.34
C PRO A 26 -24.73 22.56 6.83
N THR A 27 -25.72 22.16 6.03
CA THR A 27 -27.16 22.18 6.36
C THR A 27 -27.49 20.97 7.22
N ALA A 28 -28.11 21.19 8.38
CA ALA A 28 -28.52 20.14 9.29
C ALA A 28 -29.63 19.26 8.67
N LEU A 29 -29.38 17.95 8.56
CA LEU A 29 -30.36 16.96 8.14
C LEU A 29 -30.85 16.15 9.35
N ASN A 30 -32.17 16.11 9.44
CA ASN A 30 -33.00 15.64 10.54
C ASN A 30 -33.03 14.09 10.54
N ALA A 31 -32.71 13.47 11.69
CA ALA A 31 -32.72 12.02 11.85
C ALA A 31 -34.16 11.52 12.11
N GLN A 32 -34.74 10.77 11.17
CA GLN A 32 -35.93 9.95 11.39
C GLN A 32 -35.57 8.46 11.30
N ASN A 33 -36.08 7.71 12.28
CA ASN A 33 -35.87 6.29 12.53
C ASN A 33 -36.43 5.40 11.41
N GLY A 34 -35.60 4.49 10.88
CA GLY A 34 -35.99 3.38 10.00
C GLY A 34 -35.66 2.02 10.62
N PRO A 35 -36.44 0.96 10.36
CA PRO A 35 -36.37 -0.33 11.06
C PRO A 35 -35.19 -1.23 10.63
N SER A 36 -34.79 -2.11 11.54
CA SER A 36 -33.63 -3.01 11.47
C SER A 36 -33.76 -4.13 10.42
N LEU A 37 -32.80 -4.18 9.49
CA LEU A 37 -32.59 -5.19 8.45
C LEU A 37 -31.87 -6.44 9.01
N LEU A 38 -32.47 -7.18 9.95
CA LEU A 38 -31.87 -8.41 10.49
C LEU A 38 -32.77 -9.67 10.52
N ASP A 39 -33.89 -9.67 9.79
CA ASP A 39 -34.83 -10.82 9.77
C ASP A 39 -34.93 -11.58 8.44
N SER A 40 -33.91 -11.54 7.59
CA SER A 40 -33.94 -12.34 6.37
C SER A 40 -32.55 -12.80 5.98
N ILE A 41 -32.25 -14.07 6.29
CA ILE A 41 -31.62 -15.08 5.42
C ILE A 41 -31.30 -16.29 6.30
N THR A 42 -32.23 -17.25 6.35
CA THR A 42 -31.93 -18.65 6.66
C THR A 42 -32.65 -19.53 5.64
N SER A 43 -31.89 -20.23 4.81
CA SER A 43 -32.36 -21.48 4.19
C SER A 43 -31.17 -22.31 3.69
N PRO A 44 -31.26 -23.66 3.74
CA PRO A 44 -30.14 -24.57 3.51
C PRO A 44 -30.14 -25.13 2.08
N PHE A 45 -28.96 -25.45 1.52
CA PHE A 45 -28.91 -26.24 0.29
C PHE A 45 -27.78 -27.28 0.25
N SER A 46 -28.22 -28.52 0.43
CA SER A 46 -27.85 -29.79 -0.22
C SER A 46 -26.41 -30.15 -0.57
N LYS A 47 -26.00 -31.32 -0.04
CA LYS A 47 -24.89 -32.16 -0.48
C LYS A 47 -25.20 -32.84 -1.82
N THR A 48 -24.22 -32.92 -2.71
CA THR A 48 -24.15 -33.97 -3.74
C THR A 48 -22.71 -34.45 -3.88
N THR A 49 -22.49 -35.72 -3.53
CA THR A 49 -21.33 -36.55 -3.87
C THR A 49 -21.46 -37.07 -5.30
N LYS A 50 -20.34 -37.17 -6.05
CA LYS A 50 -20.07 -38.32 -6.92
C LYS A 50 -18.61 -38.35 -7.40
N ASP A 51 -18.09 -39.56 -7.36
CA ASP A 51 -16.79 -40.03 -7.83
C ASP A 51 -16.62 -39.88 -9.34
N GLU A 52 -15.38 -39.66 -9.81
CA GLU A 52 -14.85 -40.39 -10.98
C GLU A 52 -13.32 -40.33 -11.04
N ALA A 53 -12.73 -41.46 -11.43
CA ALA A 53 -11.31 -41.74 -11.41
C ALA A 53 -10.70 -41.73 -12.83
N ALA A 54 -9.36 -41.69 -12.85
CA ALA A 54 -8.47 -42.41 -13.76
C ALA A 54 -8.13 -41.84 -15.17
N VAL A 55 -6.80 -41.69 -15.37
CA VAL A 55 -5.99 -42.13 -16.54
C VAL A 55 -6.20 -41.31 -17.84
N THR A 56 -5.17 -40.69 -18.43
CA THR A 56 -4.32 -41.32 -19.47
C THR A 56 -3.20 -40.37 -19.92
N SER A 57 -2.14 -40.99 -20.42
CA SER A 57 -0.82 -40.59 -20.92
C SER A 57 -0.67 -39.44 -21.94
N THR A 58 0.52 -38.83 -21.83
CA THR A 58 1.43 -38.18 -22.81
C THR A 58 1.19 -38.47 -24.30
N PRO A 59 1.46 -37.47 -25.17
CA PRO A 59 2.50 -37.70 -26.17
C PRO A 59 3.49 -36.54 -26.34
N THR A 60 4.75 -36.94 -26.44
CA THR A 60 5.92 -36.19 -26.92
C THR A 60 5.76 -35.89 -28.41
N LEU A 61 5.94 -34.63 -28.82
CA LEU A 61 6.15 -34.26 -30.22
C LEU A 61 7.49 -33.55 -30.37
N THR A 62 8.35 -34.21 -31.14
CA THR A 62 9.67 -33.82 -31.62
C THR A 62 9.53 -33.32 -33.06
N GLN A 63 10.41 -32.39 -33.46
CA GLN A 63 10.74 -31.87 -34.82
C GLN A 63 10.37 -30.38 -34.95
N LYS A 64 11.31 -29.43 -34.96
CA LYS A 64 12.50 -29.24 -35.81
C LYS A 64 12.11 -29.02 -37.28
N GLU A 65 11.71 -27.79 -37.58
CA GLU A 65 11.63 -27.29 -38.94
C GLU A 65 12.51 -26.04 -39.05
N GLN A 66 13.66 -26.25 -39.69
CA GLN A 66 14.65 -25.25 -40.08
C GLN A 66 14.25 -24.84 -41.51
N LEU A 67 13.81 -23.61 -41.72
CA LEU A 67 13.64 -23.04 -43.07
C LEU A 67 14.66 -21.90 -43.31
N PRO A 68 15.04 -21.70 -44.57
CA PRO A 68 16.32 -21.10 -44.96
C PRO A 68 16.31 -19.58 -44.94
N GLU A 69 17.51 -19.05 -44.67
CA GLU A 69 17.91 -17.65 -44.88
C GLU A 69 17.53 -17.19 -46.29
N MET A 70 16.68 -16.17 -46.36
CA MET A 70 16.51 -15.34 -47.56
C MET A 70 17.00 -13.95 -47.20
N SER A 71 18.27 -13.71 -47.46
CA SER A 71 18.94 -12.41 -47.38
C SER A 71 18.39 -11.50 -48.47
N LEU A 72 17.45 -10.63 -48.09
CA LEU A 72 17.02 -9.50 -48.91
C LEU A 72 17.70 -8.25 -48.35
N GLU A 73 18.90 -7.95 -48.86
CA GLU A 73 19.60 -6.69 -48.67
C GLU A 73 18.78 -5.57 -49.33
N PHE A 74 17.86 -5.00 -48.56
CA PHE A 74 17.26 -3.70 -48.85
C PHE A 74 18.05 -2.66 -48.05
N LEU A 75 18.94 -1.94 -48.76
CA LEU A 75 19.57 -0.73 -48.26
C LEU A 75 18.51 0.37 -48.21
N ASP A 76 17.76 0.40 -47.11
CA ASP A 76 16.93 1.55 -46.75
C ASP A 76 17.79 2.43 -45.84
N ASP A 77 18.52 3.37 -46.46
CA ASP A 77 19.19 4.48 -45.76
C ASP A 77 18.11 5.42 -45.20
N GLN A 78 17.43 4.98 -44.14
CA GLN A 78 16.69 5.88 -43.28
C GLN A 78 17.65 6.47 -42.27
N GLU A 79 17.93 7.78 -42.42
CA GLU A 79 18.42 8.62 -41.35
C GLU A 79 17.42 8.55 -40.18
N GLU A 80 17.57 7.56 -39.31
CA GLU A 80 16.86 7.49 -38.05
C GLU A 80 17.32 8.67 -37.19
N SER A 81 16.52 9.74 -37.19
CA SER A 81 16.59 10.75 -36.14
C SER A 81 16.53 10.02 -34.79
N PRO A 82 17.45 10.27 -33.84
CA PRO A 82 17.49 9.54 -32.58
C PRO A 82 16.23 9.87 -31.78
N SER A 83 15.19 9.04 -31.94
CA SER A 83 14.03 9.06 -31.08
C SER A 83 14.50 8.55 -29.73
N SER A 84 14.74 9.50 -28.81
CA SER A 84 15.02 9.18 -27.42
C SER A 84 13.79 8.49 -26.83
N SER A 85 13.72 7.17 -26.99
CA SER A 85 12.62 6.36 -26.46
C SER A 85 12.81 6.24 -24.96
N PHE A 86 11.90 6.86 -24.20
CA PHE A 86 11.89 6.72 -22.76
C PHE A 86 11.61 5.27 -22.38
N SER A 87 12.53 4.65 -21.64
CA SER A 87 12.37 3.31 -21.06
C SER A 87 12.07 3.42 -19.56
N TYR A 88 10.85 3.04 -19.16
CA TYR A 88 10.46 2.99 -17.75
C TYR A 88 11.36 2.06 -16.94
N ALA A 89 11.75 0.91 -17.51
CA ALA A 89 12.62 -0.06 -16.83
C ALA A 89 13.99 0.56 -16.53
N THR A 90 14.56 1.30 -17.48
CA THR A 90 15.83 2.02 -17.31
C THR A 90 15.69 3.09 -16.24
N PHE A 91 14.64 3.93 -16.33
CA PHE A 91 14.38 4.96 -15.32
C PHE A 91 14.21 4.37 -13.91
N ALA A 92 13.46 3.27 -13.76
CA ALA A 92 13.21 2.64 -12.46
C ALA A 92 14.48 2.04 -11.85
N GLN A 93 15.40 1.54 -12.68
CA GLN A 93 16.70 1.02 -12.23
C GLN A 93 17.68 2.14 -11.85
N GLU A 94 17.73 3.22 -12.63
CA GLU A 94 18.61 4.37 -12.38
C GLU A 94 18.12 5.24 -11.22
N ASN A 95 16.81 5.33 -11.02
CA ASN A 95 16.17 6.21 -10.04
C ASN A 95 15.17 5.45 -9.12
N PRO A 96 15.61 4.40 -8.39
CA PRO A 96 14.71 3.52 -7.64
C PRO A 96 13.96 4.25 -6.51
N PHE A 97 14.59 5.25 -5.89
CA PHE A 97 13.95 6.08 -4.86
C PHE A 97 12.83 6.95 -5.44
N ALA A 98 13.10 7.66 -6.53
CA ALA A 98 12.10 8.50 -7.20
C ALA A 98 10.93 7.65 -7.73
N ASN A 99 11.24 6.49 -8.31
CA ASN A 99 10.23 5.53 -8.75
C ASN A 99 9.34 5.07 -7.59
N ASN A 100 9.93 4.76 -6.42
CA ASN A 100 9.15 4.37 -5.24
C ASN A 100 8.24 5.51 -4.73
N ILE A 101 8.74 6.75 -4.69
CA ILE A 101 7.91 7.91 -4.32
C ILE A 101 6.73 8.04 -5.28
N MET A 102 6.96 7.99 -6.59
CA MET A 102 5.88 8.11 -7.58
C MET A 102 4.83 7.02 -7.38
N ILE A 103 5.25 5.74 -7.32
CA ILE A 103 4.32 4.62 -7.13
C ILE A 103 3.54 4.79 -5.82
N ALA A 104 4.20 5.16 -4.73
CA ALA A 104 3.55 5.33 -3.43
C ALA A 104 2.50 6.46 -3.46
N THR A 105 2.84 7.61 -4.05
CA THR A 105 1.91 8.74 -4.22
C THR A 105 0.70 8.35 -5.07
N PHE A 106 0.91 7.79 -6.26
CA PHE A 106 -0.19 7.40 -7.14
C PHE A 106 -1.06 6.31 -6.53
N LYS A 107 -0.44 5.31 -5.88
CA LYS A 107 -1.16 4.22 -5.19
C LYS A 107 -2.07 4.75 -4.10
N THR A 108 -1.58 5.67 -3.27
CA THR A 108 -2.35 6.22 -2.15
C THR A 108 -3.46 7.15 -2.62
N ALA A 109 -3.21 7.97 -3.65
CA ALA A 109 -4.23 8.76 -4.34
C ALA A 109 -5.35 7.87 -4.92
N ALA A 110 -4.97 6.81 -5.63
CA ALA A 110 -5.92 5.87 -6.23
C ALA A 110 -6.74 5.12 -5.18
N ALA A 111 -6.10 4.69 -4.08
CA ALA A 111 -6.79 4.04 -2.96
C ALA A 111 -7.81 4.97 -2.30
N ASP A 112 -7.46 6.25 -2.14
CA ASP A 112 -8.38 7.26 -1.60
C ASP A 112 -9.57 7.51 -2.53
N LEU A 113 -9.32 7.72 -3.83
CA LEU A 113 -10.38 7.91 -4.82
C LEU A 113 -11.30 6.70 -4.91
N LEU A 114 -10.77 5.48 -4.84
CA LEU A 114 -11.58 4.26 -4.77
C LEU A 114 -12.41 4.22 -3.49
N ALA A 115 -11.84 4.61 -2.35
CA ALA A 115 -12.58 4.68 -1.10
C ALA A 115 -13.71 5.73 -1.14
N GLN A 116 -13.50 6.87 -1.80
CA GLN A 116 -14.55 7.88 -2.01
C GLN A 116 -15.64 7.38 -2.95
N THR A 117 -15.26 6.95 -4.15
CA THR A 117 -16.21 6.71 -5.24
C THR A 117 -16.87 5.34 -5.17
N VAL A 118 -16.16 4.31 -4.74
CA VAL A 118 -16.66 2.92 -4.73
C VAL A 118 -17.13 2.49 -3.35
N ILE A 119 -16.40 2.83 -2.29
CA ILE A 119 -16.78 2.38 -0.93
C ILE A 119 -17.82 3.33 -0.32
N ALA A 120 -17.55 4.64 -0.34
CA ALA A 120 -18.48 5.65 0.19
C ALA A 120 -19.56 6.07 -0.81
N GLN A 121 -19.47 5.64 -2.07
CA GLN A 121 -20.43 5.99 -3.14
C GLN A 121 -20.59 7.51 -3.33
N THR A 122 -19.52 8.27 -3.08
CA THR A 122 -19.49 9.72 -3.29
C THR A 122 -19.54 10.03 -4.79
N PRO A 123 -20.46 10.89 -5.27
CA PRO A 123 -20.49 11.29 -6.66
C PRO A 123 -19.24 12.11 -7.03
N LEU A 124 -18.85 12.07 -8.31
CA LEU A 124 -17.56 12.61 -8.77
C LEU A 124 -17.40 14.13 -8.56
N ASP A 125 -18.51 14.86 -8.52
CA ASP A 125 -18.54 16.31 -8.26
C ASP A 125 -18.43 16.68 -6.76
N ALA A 126 -18.61 15.70 -5.87
CA ALA A 126 -18.50 15.86 -4.42
C ALA A 126 -17.25 15.20 -3.83
N ILE A 127 -16.25 14.88 -4.67
CA ILE A 127 -14.96 14.35 -4.21
C ILE A 127 -14.27 15.37 -3.29
N ASP A 128 -13.85 14.88 -2.14
CA ASP A 128 -13.02 15.63 -1.19
C ASP A 128 -11.57 15.60 -1.65
N TRP A 129 -11.17 16.67 -2.34
CA TRP A 129 -9.81 16.86 -2.83
C TRP A 129 -8.81 17.17 -1.72
N GLN A 130 -9.23 17.70 -0.57
CA GLN A 130 -8.34 17.92 0.57
C GLN A 130 -7.90 16.58 1.16
N ARG A 131 -8.83 15.64 1.27
CA ARG A 131 -8.56 14.25 1.65
C ARG A 131 -7.67 13.54 0.64
N SER A 132 -7.91 13.69 -0.67
CA SER A 132 -6.98 13.12 -1.66
C SER A 132 -5.59 13.72 -1.57
N PHE A 133 -5.47 15.03 -1.31
CA PHE A 133 -4.18 15.68 -1.07
C PHE A 133 -3.47 15.12 0.18
N LEU A 134 -4.19 14.89 1.28
CA LEU A 134 -3.65 14.23 2.47
C LEU A 134 -3.01 12.88 2.12
N PHE A 135 -3.73 12.02 1.40
CA PHE A 135 -3.21 10.70 1.02
C PHE A 135 -2.05 10.79 0.02
N CYS A 136 -2.08 11.73 -0.93
CA CYS A 136 -0.94 12.01 -1.83
C CYS A 136 0.32 12.41 -1.04
N ALA A 137 0.20 13.40 -0.14
CA ALA A 137 1.32 13.91 0.63
C ALA A 137 1.88 12.84 1.59
N PHE A 138 0.98 12.14 2.30
CA PHE A 138 1.36 11.03 3.18
C PHE A 138 2.01 9.87 2.39
N GLY A 139 1.46 9.56 1.21
CA GLY A 139 2.01 8.59 0.26
C GLY A 139 3.42 8.92 -0.19
N ALA A 140 3.66 10.17 -0.61
CA ALA A 140 4.96 10.62 -1.05
C ALA A 140 6.00 10.59 0.09
N THR A 141 5.66 11.19 1.22
CA THR A 141 6.63 11.42 2.30
C THR A 141 6.87 10.17 3.14
N TYR A 142 5.81 9.53 3.62
CA TYR A 142 5.94 8.35 4.48
C TYR A 142 6.22 7.10 3.65
N LEU A 143 5.32 6.71 2.75
CA LEU A 143 5.45 5.45 2.01
C LEU A 143 6.53 5.51 0.93
N GLY A 144 6.68 6.66 0.27
CA GLY A 144 7.69 6.91 -0.75
C GLY A 144 9.08 7.13 -0.15
N GLY A 145 9.19 8.07 0.78
CA GLY A 145 10.44 8.49 1.40
C GLY A 145 10.88 7.58 2.54
N PHE A 146 10.22 7.71 3.69
CA PHE A 146 10.62 7.05 4.94
C PHE A 146 10.63 5.52 4.83
N GLN A 147 9.57 4.92 4.30
CA GLN A 147 9.44 3.47 4.21
C GLN A 147 10.51 2.87 3.29
N TYR A 148 10.87 3.52 2.19
CA TYR A 148 11.98 3.07 1.34
C TYR A 148 13.29 3.05 2.12
N LEU A 149 13.63 4.13 2.81
CA LEU A 149 14.86 4.23 3.60
C LEU A 149 14.89 3.19 4.72
N TYR A 150 13.77 3.01 5.42
CA TYR A 150 13.63 2.02 6.48
C TYR A 150 13.80 0.59 5.95
N GLN A 151 13.07 0.22 4.90
CA GLN A 151 13.10 -1.14 4.36
C GLN A 151 14.45 -1.47 3.71
N VAL A 152 15.01 -0.56 2.92
CA VAL A 152 16.26 -0.80 2.19
C VAL A 152 17.47 -0.74 3.11
N ASN A 153 17.55 0.22 4.03
CA ASN A 153 18.78 0.46 4.79
C ASN A 153 18.80 -0.25 6.15
N ILE A 154 17.64 -0.44 6.78
CA ILE A 154 17.55 -0.98 8.14
C ILE A 154 17.10 -2.44 8.08
N PHE A 155 15.97 -2.71 7.45
CA PHE A 155 15.36 -4.04 7.50
C PHE A 155 16.24 -5.12 6.85
N LYS A 156 16.84 -4.83 5.69
CA LYS A 156 17.79 -5.73 5.02
C LYS A 156 19.04 -6.07 5.84
N LYS A 157 19.45 -5.19 6.76
CA LYS A 157 20.64 -5.40 7.60
C LYS A 157 20.34 -6.19 8.87
N LEU A 158 19.09 -6.18 9.33
CA LEU A 158 18.69 -6.81 10.59
C LEU A 158 18.35 -8.28 10.44
N PHE A 159 17.91 -8.73 9.26
CA PHE A 159 17.42 -10.10 9.06
C PHE A 159 17.99 -10.71 7.79
N ASP A 160 18.73 -11.81 7.93
CA ASP A 160 19.09 -12.70 6.83
C ASP A 160 17.99 -13.76 6.67
N VAL A 161 17.26 -13.68 5.56
CA VAL A 161 15.94 -14.34 5.39
C VAL A 161 15.85 -15.16 4.11
N ASP A 162 16.92 -15.18 3.31
CA ASP A 162 16.95 -15.88 2.03
C ASP A 162 16.88 -17.40 2.24
N LYS A 163 17.54 -17.90 3.29
CA LYS A 163 17.46 -19.31 3.69
C LYS A 163 16.05 -19.73 4.10
N PHE A 164 15.34 -18.91 4.89
CA PHE A 164 14.00 -19.27 5.35
C PHE A 164 12.99 -19.22 4.21
N THR A 165 13.03 -18.17 3.38
CA THR A 165 12.01 -17.95 2.34
C THR A 165 12.09 -18.91 1.16
N SER A 166 13.27 -19.47 0.88
CA SER A 166 13.51 -20.45 -0.19
C SER A 166 13.04 -21.88 0.13
N GLN A 167 12.75 -22.18 1.40
CA GLN A 167 12.29 -23.50 1.83
C GLN A 167 10.84 -23.80 1.41
N SER A 168 10.51 -25.10 1.33
CA SER A 168 9.12 -25.56 1.20
C SER A 168 8.29 -25.19 2.44
N TRP A 169 6.96 -25.13 2.32
CA TRP A 169 6.10 -24.81 3.48
C TRP A 169 6.23 -25.80 4.63
N GLY A 170 6.44 -27.09 4.34
CA GLY A 170 6.64 -28.10 5.37
C GLY A 170 7.94 -27.89 6.15
N ASP A 171 9.02 -27.54 5.44
CA ASP A 171 10.33 -27.30 6.05
C ASP A 171 10.34 -25.99 6.86
N LYS A 172 9.66 -24.95 6.38
CA LYS A 172 9.48 -23.68 7.12
C LYS A 172 8.86 -23.86 8.49
N LEU A 173 7.89 -24.78 8.63
CA LEU A 173 7.25 -25.07 9.91
C LEU A 173 8.18 -25.79 10.89
N GLN A 174 9.26 -26.39 10.42
CA GLN A 174 10.27 -27.08 11.23
C GLN A 174 11.50 -26.20 11.49
N ASP A 175 11.74 -25.17 10.68
CA ASP A 175 12.82 -24.20 10.84
C ASP A 175 12.56 -23.22 12.00
N LYS A 176 12.94 -23.64 13.22
CA LYS A 176 12.78 -22.84 14.45
C LYS A 176 13.50 -21.50 14.39
N GLU A 177 14.64 -21.41 13.70
CA GLU A 177 15.40 -20.17 13.57
C GLU A 177 14.70 -19.21 12.61
N GLY A 178 14.24 -19.74 11.47
CA GLY A 178 13.44 -19.02 10.50
C GLY A 178 12.12 -18.51 11.07
N LEU A 179 11.41 -19.32 11.85
CA LEU A 179 10.17 -18.90 12.53
C LEU A 179 10.42 -17.81 13.59
N LYS A 180 11.53 -17.87 14.32
CA LYS A 180 11.92 -16.78 15.24
C LYS A 180 12.23 -15.50 14.48
N ALA A 181 12.96 -15.59 13.36
CA ALA A 181 13.24 -14.45 12.51
C ALA A 181 11.96 -13.87 11.88
N LEU A 182 11.01 -14.71 11.48
CA LEU A 182 9.69 -14.32 10.98
C LEU A 182 8.90 -13.56 12.06
N ALA A 183 8.85 -14.10 13.27
CA ALA A 183 8.18 -13.46 14.40
C ALA A 183 8.83 -12.11 14.76
N ALA A 184 10.17 -12.04 14.75
CA ALA A 184 10.91 -10.80 15.02
C ALA A 184 10.68 -9.73 13.93
N GLN A 185 10.68 -10.13 12.65
CA GLN A 185 10.34 -9.23 11.53
C GLN A 185 8.92 -8.68 11.67
N THR A 186 7.96 -9.56 11.96
CA THR A 186 6.54 -9.20 12.13
C THR A 186 6.35 -8.26 13.31
N ALA A 187 6.95 -8.56 14.46
CA ALA A 187 6.88 -7.71 15.65
C ALA A 187 7.52 -6.34 15.43
N LEU A 188 8.65 -6.28 14.70
CA LEU A 188 9.31 -5.03 14.38
C LEU A 188 8.46 -4.18 13.42
N ASP A 189 7.89 -4.77 12.39
CA ASP A 189 7.06 -4.05 11.42
C ASP A 189 5.77 -3.52 12.06
N LEU A 190 5.06 -4.35 12.83
CA LEU A 190 3.92 -3.92 13.63
C LEU A 190 4.31 -2.81 14.60
N GLY A 191 5.44 -2.94 15.30
CA GLY A 191 5.92 -1.88 16.19
C GLY A 191 6.19 -0.55 15.49
N VAL A 192 6.73 -0.57 14.27
CA VAL A 192 6.92 0.63 13.44
C VAL A 192 5.58 1.19 12.96
N LEU A 193 4.65 0.33 12.60
CA LEU A 193 3.30 0.74 12.20
C LEU A 193 2.55 1.43 13.36
N THR A 194 2.62 0.87 14.56
CA THR A 194 2.04 1.46 15.77
C THR A 194 2.75 2.74 16.18
N ALA A 195 4.08 2.72 16.31
CA ALA A 195 4.81 3.81 16.94
C ALA A 195 5.20 4.96 16.00
N ILE A 196 5.19 4.75 14.69
CA ILE A 196 5.64 5.74 13.69
C ILE A 196 4.56 6.01 12.66
N TYR A 197 4.03 4.98 11.99
CA TYR A 197 3.07 5.16 10.91
C TYR A 197 1.78 5.85 11.38
N LEU A 198 1.08 5.28 12.37
CA LEU A 198 -0.20 5.82 12.83
C LEU A 198 -0.08 7.26 13.39
N PRO A 199 0.86 7.59 14.29
CA PRO A 199 1.06 8.96 14.74
C PRO A 199 1.35 9.92 13.59
N THR A 200 2.20 9.52 12.63
CA THR A 200 2.54 10.35 11.48
C THR A 200 1.31 10.61 10.60
N PHE A 201 0.49 9.60 10.36
CA PHE A 201 -0.77 9.76 9.63
C PHE A 201 -1.68 10.79 10.29
N TYR A 202 -1.85 10.71 11.61
CA TYR A 202 -2.70 11.66 12.35
C TYR A 202 -2.13 13.08 12.35
N ILE A 203 -0.81 13.25 12.42
CA ILE A 203 -0.16 14.57 12.31
C ILE A 203 -0.39 15.17 10.91
N PHE A 204 -0.22 14.38 9.85
CA PHE A 204 -0.53 14.81 8.48
C PHE A 204 -2.01 15.14 8.31
N LYS A 205 -2.89 14.32 8.88
CA LYS A 205 -4.33 14.60 8.90
C LYS A 205 -4.61 15.95 9.56
N ALA A 206 -4.01 16.21 10.71
CA ALA A 206 -4.17 17.49 11.41
C ALA A 206 -3.57 18.67 10.63
N SER A 207 -2.44 18.50 9.93
CA SER A 207 -1.85 19.58 9.12
C SER A 207 -2.72 20.01 7.96
N VAL A 208 -3.47 19.07 7.36
CA VAL A 208 -4.38 19.39 6.25
C VAL A 208 -5.68 20.00 6.74
N PHE A 209 -6.24 19.48 7.85
CA PHE A 209 -7.64 19.77 8.21
C PHE A 209 -7.83 20.77 9.37
N THR A 210 -6.80 21.11 10.14
CA THR A 210 -6.95 22.12 11.20
C THR A 210 -6.99 23.55 10.66
N GLY A 211 -6.52 23.78 9.44
CA GLY A 211 -6.40 25.13 8.85
C GLY A 211 -5.34 26.02 9.51
N SER A 212 -4.61 25.53 10.52
CA SER A 212 -3.50 26.24 11.14
C SER A 212 -2.26 26.17 10.26
N LEU A 213 -1.39 27.18 10.28
CA LEU A 213 -0.05 27.11 9.69
C LEU A 213 1.06 26.74 10.71
N ASP A 214 0.70 26.66 11.99
CA ASP A 214 1.62 26.37 13.08
C ASP A 214 1.82 24.85 13.26
N PRO A 215 3.03 24.30 13.01
CA PRO A 215 3.29 22.87 13.14
C PRO A 215 3.03 22.31 14.54
N SER A 216 3.17 23.13 15.59
CA SER A 216 2.93 22.68 16.96
C SER A 216 1.47 22.29 17.16
N VAL A 217 0.54 23.06 16.58
CA VAL A 217 -0.90 22.77 16.61
C VAL A 217 -1.20 21.44 15.95
N TRP A 218 -0.59 21.15 14.80
CA TRP A 218 -0.83 19.92 14.05
C TRP A 218 -0.26 18.71 14.77
N VAL A 219 0.93 18.85 15.36
CA VAL A 219 1.56 17.77 16.12
C VAL A 219 0.74 17.44 17.35
N HIS A 220 0.35 18.44 18.15
CA HIS A 220 -0.49 18.21 19.33
C HIS A 220 -1.83 17.60 18.96
N THR A 221 -2.56 18.22 18.01
CA THR A 221 -3.86 17.73 17.55
C THR A 221 -3.77 16.31 16.97
N GLY A 222 -2.72 16.03 16.20
CA GLY A 222 -2.48 14.70 15.63
C GLY A 222 -2.23 13.65 16.71
N ILE A 223 -1.38 13.94 17.69
CA ILE A 223 -1.11 13.01 18.80
C ILE A 223 -2.35 12.79 19.66
N ASP A 224 -3.11 13.83 19.99
CA ASP A 224 -4.34 13.72 20.79
C ASP A 224 -5.38 12.86 20.06
N ASN A 225 -5.54 13.06 18.75
CA ASN A 225 -6.42 12.24 17.91
C ASN A 225 -5.95 10.80 17.82
N TYR A 226 -4.65 10.57 17.68
CA TYR A 226 -4.08 9.22 17.68
C TYR A 226 -4.34 8.51 19.02
N GLN A 227 -4.09 9.17 20.15
CA GLN A 227 -4.32 8.60 21.48
C GLN A 227 -5.80 8.27 21.71
N THR A 228 -6.69 9.16 21.29
CA THR A 228 -8.14 8.97 21.39
C THR A 228 -8.61 7.75 20.60
N ASN A 229 -8.01 7.51 19.43
CA ASN A 229 -8.39 6.44 18.52
C ASN A 229 -7.52 5.18 18.63
N PHE A 230 -6.53 5.19 19.52
CA PHE A 230 -5.46 4.20 19.58
C PHE A 230 -5.98 2.77 19.63
N ALA A 231 -6.87 2.46 20.59
CA ALA A 231 -7.33 1.10 20.80
C ALA A 231 -8.05 0.52 19.57
N LYS A 232 -8.87 1.33 18.89
CA LYS A 232 -9.58 0.89 17.69
C LYS A 232 -8.64 0.72 16.51
N ASP A 233 -7.81 1.73 16.25
CA ASP A 233 -6.93 1.71 15.09
C ASP A 233 -5.83 0.65 15.22
N GLU A 234 -5.29 0.47 16.42
CA GLU A 234 -4.29 -0.57 16.70
C GLU A 234 -4.90 -1.98 16.54
N PHE A 235 -6.13 -2.17 17.01
CA PHE A 235 -6.83 -3.44 16.82
C PHE A 235 -7.08 -3.74 15.33
N ASP A 236 -7.56 -2.76 14.58
CA ASP A 236 -7.78 -2.88 13.13
C ASP A 236 -6.45 -3.10 12.38
N LEU A 237 -5.38 -2.42 12.82
CA LEU A 237 -4.04 -2.56 12.28
C LEU A 237 -3.51 -3.96 12.48
N ILE A 238 -3.50 -4.48 13.71
CA ILE A 238 -3.03 -5.83 14.02
C ILE A 238 -3.84 -6.86 13.24
N ARG A 239 -5.16 -6.71 13.16
CA ARG A 239 -6.04 -7.65 12.45
C ARG A 239 -5.71 -7.76 10.96
N VAL A 240 -5.27 -6.67 10.34
CA VAL A 240 -4.91 -6.64 8.91
C VAL A 240 -3.44 -7.01 8.71
N TRP A 241 -2.54 -6.37 9.45
CA TRP A 241 -1.10 -6.45 9.21
C TRP A 241 -0.44 -7.68 9.81
N LEU A 242 -0.88 -8.19 10.96
CA LEU A 242 -0.31 -9.41 11.53
C LEU A 242 -0.39 -10.60 10.56
N PRO A 243 -1.58 -10.98 10.01
CA PRO A 243 -1.64 -12.07 9.04
C PRO A 243 -0.94 -11.73 7.73
N ALA A 244 -1.02 -10.47 7.29
CA ALA A 244 -0.35 -10.02 6.07
C ALA A 244 1.17 -10.12 6.16
N ASP A 245 1.77 -9.72 7.27
CA ASP A 245 3.21 -9.76 7.51
C ASP A 245 3.70 -11.19 7.62
N LEU A 246 2.96 -12.07 8.30
CA LEU A 246 3.29 -13.49 8.34
C LEU A 246 3.38 -14.09 6.92
N VAL A 247 2.45 -13.73 6.03
CA VAL A 247 2.50 -14.16 4.62
C VAL A 247 3.64 -13.46 3.89
N CYS A 248 3.72 -12.13 3.97
CA CYS A 248 4.72 -11.31 3.27
C CYS A 248 6.14 -11.73 3.60
N PHE A 249 6.44 -12.04 4.86
CA PHE A 249 7.78 -12.43 5.27
C PHE A 249 8.07 -13.92 5.05
N SER A 250 7.05 -14.74 4.79
CA SER A 250 7.21 -16.17 4.45
C SER A 250 7.38 -16.45 2.97
N VAL A 251 6.96 -15.54 2.07
CA VAL A 251 7.14 -15.71 0.61
C VAL A 251 8.56 -15.32 0.16
N PRO A 252 9.04 -15.85 -0.99
CA PRO A 252 10.30 -15.44 -1.61
C PRO A 252 10.47 -13.92 -1.72
N LEU A 253 11.71 -13.44 -1.63
CA LEU A 253 12.03 -12.00 -1.56
C LEU A 253 11.38 -11.18 -2.69
N TYR A 254 11.33 -11.70 -3.90
CA TYR A 254 10.74 -11.03 -5.06
C TYR A 254 9.20 -10.88 -4.98
N LEU A 255 8.50 -11.74 -4.23
CA LEU A 255 7.04 -11.66 -4.02
C LEU A 255 6.65 -10.78 -2.84
N ARG A 256 7.57 -10.48 -1.92
CA ARG A 256 7.25 -9.73 -0.70
C ARG A 256 6.69 -8.35 -1.01
N LEU A 257 7.33 -7.61 -1.92
CA LEU A 257 6.91 -6.26 -2.30
C LEU A 257 5.52 -6.27 -2.98
N PRO A 258 5.27 -7.09 -4.02
CA PRO A 258 3.93 -7.23 -4.60
C PRO A 258 2.83 -7.55 -3.57
N VAL A 259 3.02 -8.56 -2.72
CA VAL A 259 2.02 -8.96 -1.72
C VAL A 259 1.77 -7.81 -0.74
N ARG A 260 2.82 -7.17 -0.25
CA ARG A 260 2.71 -6.03 0.66
C ARG A 260 2.01 -4.83 0.01
N HIS A 261 2.21 -4.58 -1.28
CA HIS A 261 1.54 -3.49 -1.99
C HIS A 261 0.03 -3.72 -2.10
N VAL A 262 -0.42 -4.96 -2.35
CA VAL A 262 -1.85 -5.29 -2.38
C VAL A 262 -2.51 -5.02 -1.02
N VAL A 263 -1.92 -5.55 0.06
CA VAL A 263 -2.44 -5.33 1.41
C VAL A 263 -2.41 -3.84 1.77
N SER A 264 -1.30 -3.15 1.45
CA SER A 264 -1.15 -1.72 1.69
C SER A 264 -2.18 -0.89 0.94
N PHE A 265 -2.55 -1.26 -0.29
CA PHE A 265 -3.59 -0.57 -1.05
C PHE A 265 -4.95 -0.69 -0.36
N VAL A 266 -5.35 -1.90 0.03
CA VAL A 266 -6.60 -2.14 0.75
C VAL A 266 -6.63 -1.42 2.11
N TRP A 267 -5.54 -1.50 2.87
CA TRP A 267 -5.40 -0.78 4.14
C TRP A 267 -5.48 0.74 3.96
N THR A 268 -4.90 1.29 2.90
CA THR A 268 -4.99 2.72 2.59
C THR A 268 -6.42 3.12 2.26
N ALA A 269 -7.12 2.33 1.44
CA ALA A 269 -8.53 2.57 1.14
C ALA A 269 -9.41 2.48 2.41
N TYR A 270 -9.12 1.53 3.30
CA TYR A 270 -9.76 1.41 4.60
C TYR A 270 -9.52 2.65 5.48
N LEU A 271 -8.28 3.11 5.62
CA LEU A 271 -7.97 4.32 6.39
C LEU A 271 -8.60 5.56 5.78
N SER A 272 -8.62 5.66 4.45
CA SER A 272 -9.32 6.73 3.75
C SER A 272 -10.81 6.75 4.04
N PHE A 273 -11.45 5.59 4.02
CA PHE A 273 -12.87 5.47 4.35
C PHE A 273 -13.15 5.76 5.84
N SER A 274 -12.40 5.13 6.74
CA SER A 274 -12.66 5.19 8.19
C SER A 274 -12.19 6.47 8.85
N ARG A 275 -11.09 7.05 8.35
CA ARG A 275 -10.40 8.20 8.96
C ARG A 275 -10.16 9.35 7.99
N GLY A 276 -10.52 9.25 6.71
CA GLY A 276 -10.40 10.35 5.76
C GLY A 276 -11.50 11.40 5.91
N GLY A 277 -12.63 11.05 6.51
CA GLY A 277 -13.71 11.99 6.84
C GLY A 277 -13.35 12.93 8.00
N HIS A 278 -13.99 14.10 7.97
CA HIS A 278 -13.94 15.15 8.99
C HIS A 278 -14.92 14.90 10.13
#